data_AF-A0A919VFQ2-F1
#
_entry.id   AF-A0A919VFQ2-F1
#
_cell.length_a   1.000
_cell.length_b   1.000
_cell.length_c   1.000
_cell.angle_alpha   90.00
_cell.angle_beta   90.00
_cell.angle_gamma   90.00
#
_symmetry.space_group_name_H-M   'P 1'
#
loop_
_entity.id
_entity.type
_entity.pdbx_description
1 polymer ?
#
loop_
_entity_poly.entity_id
_entity_poly.type
_entity_poly.pdbx_seq_one_letter_code
_entity_poly.pdbx_strand_id
1 'polypeptide(L)' 'MIRYFNKVYATDISENQILNAMEHEGVEYSIHSSESTEFKNNSFDLICVAQALHWFSYDTF' A
#
# COMPACT_ATOMS: atom_id res chain seq x y z
N MET A 1 -0.25 -0.53 -12.24
CA MET A 1 0.70 -1.48 -11.60
C MET A 1 0.45 -2.91 -12.05
N ILE A 2 -0.76 -3.44 -11.93
CA ILE A 2 -1.13 -4.83 -12.30
C ILE A 2 -0.78 -5.30 -13.73
N ARG A 3 -0.55 -4.38 -14.68
CA ARG A 3 -0.12 -4.73 -16.05
C ARG A 3 1.39 -4.97 -16.19
N TYR A 4 2.17 -4.55 -15.19
CA TYR A 4 3.63 -4.53 -15.23
C TYR A 4 4.27 -5.34 -14.10
N PHE A 5 3.53 -5.60 -13.02
CA PHE A 5 4.00 -6.34 -11.86
C PHE A 5 3.13 -7.56 -11.61
N ASN A 6 3.76 -8.70 -11.33
CA ASN A 6 3.09 -9.97 -11.07
C ASN A 6 2.33 -9.97 -9.74
N LYS A 7 2.76 -9.13 -8.79
CA LYS A 7 2.17 -9.00 -7.47
C LYS A 7 2.19 -7.54 -7.03
N VAL A 8 1.05 -7.04 -6.58
CA VAL A 8 0.91 -5.69 -6.04
C VAL A 8 0.38 -5.81 -4.62
N TYR A 9 1.00 -5.09 -3.69
CA TYR A 9 0.49 -4.95 -2.33
C TYR A 9 -0.03 -3.53 -2.17
N ALA A 10 -1.27 -3.39 -1.72
CA ALA A 10 -1.92 -2.12 -1.52
C ALA A 10 -2.34 -1.99 -0.05
N THR A 11 -1.79 -0.99 0.64
CA THR A 11 -2.05 -0.77 2.05
C THR A 11 -2.73 0.57 2.28
N ASP A 12 -3.69 0.59 3.20
CA ASP A 12 -4.30 1.82 3.72
C ASP A 12 -4.64 1.62 5.21
N ILE A 13 -4.59 2.68 6.00
CA ILE A 13 -4.95 2.61 7.43
C ILE A 13 -6.47 2.53 7.63
N SER A 14 -7.25 2.97 6.64
CA SER A 14 -8.70 2.93 6.66
C SER A 14 -9.21 1.56 6.25
N GLU A 15 -9.72 0.81 7.23
CA GLU A 15 -10.44 -0.45 6.99
C GLU A 15 -11.56 -0.28 5.95
N ASN A 16 -12.31 0.84 6.00
CA ASN A 16 -13.35 1.12 5.02
C ASN A 16 -12.80 1.28 3.59
N GLN A 17 -11.61 1.86 3.39
CA GLN A 17 -11.01 1.94 2.05
C GLN A 17 -10.64 0.55 1.54
N ILE A 18 -10.06 -0.29 2.40
CA ILE A 18 -9.72 -1.68 2.05
C ILE A 18 -10.98 -2.50 1.73
N LEU A 19 -12.03 -2.39 2.54
CA LEU A 19 -13.30 -3.11 2.34
C LEU A 19 -14.03 -2.70 1.06
N ASN A 20 -13.92 -1.43 0.65
CA ASN A 20 -14.53 -0.93 -0.58
C ASN A 20 -13.59 -0.97 -1.80
N ALA A 21 -12.38 -1.52 -1.63
CA ALA A 21 -11.42 -1.61 -2.72
C ALA A 21 -11.92 -2.54 -3.82
N MET A 22 -11.54 -2.25 -5.07
CA MET A 22 -11.83 -3.13 -6.19
C MET A 22 -11.01 -4.42 -6.06
N GLU A 23 -11.68 -5.55 -5.91
CA GLU A 23 -11.03 -6.86 -5.89
C GLU A 23 -10.30 -7.13 -7.22
N HIS A 24 -9.09 -7.65 -7.11
CA HIS A 24 -8.28 -8.03 -8.26
C HIS A 24 -7.26 -9.11 -7.84
N GLU A 25 -7.17 -10.21 -8.59
CA GLU A 25 -6.34 -11.37 -8.22
C GLU A 25 -4.85 -11.04 -8.06
N GLY A 26 -4.35 -10.06 -8.83
CA GLY A 26 -2.97 -9.58 -8.75
C GLY A 26 -2.69 -8.56 -7.63
N VAL A 27 -3.67 -8.24 -6.77
CA VAL A 27 -3.53 -7.25 -5.69
C VAL A 27 -3.90 -7.85 -4.35
N GLU A 28 -2.98 -7.76 -3.38
CA GLU A 28 -3.24 -8.07 -1.99
C GLU A 28 -3.45 -6.77 -1.21
N TYR A 29 -4.65 -6.61 -0.66
CA TYR A 29 -5.03 -5.47 0.16
C TYR A 29 -4.86 -5.80 1.64
N SER A 30 -4.25 -4.90 2.41
CA SER A 30 -4.12 -5.07 3.86
C SER A 30 -4.14 -3.75 4.62
N ILE A 31 -4.59 -3.79 5.87
CA ILE A 31 -4.70 -2.60 6.72
C ILE A 31 -3.36 -2.34 7.40
N HIS A 32 -2.64 -1.32 6.95
CA HIS A 32 -1.38 -0.87 7.57
C HIS A 32 -1.23 0.65 7.43
N SER A 33 -0.52 1.27 8.37
CA SER A 33 -0.03 2.63 8.17
C SER A 33 1.21 2.61 7.27
N SER A 34 1.50 3.72 6.58
CA SER A 34 2.68 3.84 5.73
C SER A 34 4.00 3.77 6.51
N GLU A 35 3.97 4.16 7.79
CA GLU A 35 5.11 4.19 8.71
C GLU A 35 5.41 2.81 9.32
N SER A 36 4.43 1.90 9.33
CA SER A 36 4.55 0.59 9.97
C SER A 36 3.86 -0.49 9.15
N THR A 37 4.67 -1.21 8.37
CA THR A 37 4.24 -2.38 7.60
C THR A 37 4.95 -3.65 8.08
N GLU A 38 4.34 -4.81 7.85
CA GLU A 38 4.93 -6.12 8.21
C GLU A 38 5.74 -6.73 7.06
N PHE A 39 6.08 -5.93 6.04
CA PHE A 39 6.88 -6.40 4.92
C PHE A 39 8.34 -6.57 5.30
N LYS A 40 9.01 -7.53 4.66
CA LYS A 40 10.45 -7.73 4.84
C LYS A 40 11.22 -6.61 4.16
N ASN A 41 12.40 -6.27 4.69
CA ASN A 41 13.29 -5.33 4.04
C ASN A 41 13.67 -5.81 2.63
N ASN A 42 13.84 -4.87 1.69
CA ASN A 42 14.23 -5.11 0.30
C ASN A 42 13.30 -6.09 -0.45
N SER A 43 12.00 -6.08 -0.16
CA SER A 43 11.02 -6.96 -0.81
C SER A 43 10.29 -6.35 -2.01
N PHE A 44 10.56 -5.08 -2.35
CA PHE A 44 9.83 -4.35 -3.39
C PHE A 44 10.77 -3.76 -4.44
N ASP A 45 10.43 -3.99 -5.71
CA ASP A 45 11.12 -3.39 -6.86
C ASP A 45 10.68 -1.93 -7.09
N LEU A 46 9.47 -1.56 -6.65
CA LEU A 46 8.90 -0.23 -6.79
C LEU A 46 7.93 0.06 -5.64
N ILE A 47 8.01 1.27 -5.10
CA ILE A 47 7.06 1.82 -4.13
C ILE A 47 6.42 3.07 -4.74
N CYS A 48 5.12 3.22 -4.59
CA CYS A 48 4.36 4.35 -5.12
C CYS A 48 3.36 4.83 -4.06
N VAL A 49 3.12 6.15 -4.02
CA VAL A 49 2.12 6.78 -3.16
C VAL A 49 1.16 7.57 -4.05
N ALA A 50 -0.12 7.19 -4.07
CA ALA A 50 -1.11 7.73 -5.01
C ALA A 50 -2.17 8.61 -4.35
N GLN A 51 -2.47 8.39 -3.06
CA GLN A 51 -3.29 9.26 -2.21
C GLN A 51 -2.63 9.34 -0.82
N ALA A 52 -3.00 10.37 -0.05
CA ALA A 52 -2.53 10.67 1.32
C ALA A 52 -1.18 11.40 1.50
N LEU A 53 -0.75 12.24 0.55
CA LEU A 53 0.36 13.18 0.82
C LEU A 53 0.07 14.15 2.00
N HIS A 54 -1.20 14.32 2.36
CA HIS A 54 -1.68 15.18 3.44
C HIS A 54 -1.74 14.48 4.82
N TRP A 55 -1.52 13.16 4.90
CA TRP A 55 -1.44 12.40 6.16
C TRP A 55 -0.03 11.89 6.46
N PHE A 56 0.95 12.12 5.57
CA PHE A 56 2.34 11.78 5.85
C PHE A 56 2.87 12.66 6.99
N SER A 57 3.34 12.02 8.06
CA SER A 57 4.13 12.69 9.09
C SER A 57 5.52 12.98 8.53
N TYR A 58 5.71 14.18 8.00
CA TYR A 58 6.98 14.63 7.43
C TYR A 58 8.14 14.62 8.44
N ASP A 59 7.86 14.62 9.74
CA ASP A 59 8.86 14.56 10.81
C ASP A 59 9.54 13.19 10.95
N THR A 60 9.08 12.19 10.19
CA THR A 60 9.53 10.78 10.28
C THR A 60 10.41 10.33 9.10
N PHE A 61 10.73 11.24 8.17
CA PHE A 61 11.54 10.97 6.96
C PHE A 61 12.92 11.61 7.03
#